data_AF-A0A956XQP1-F1
#
_entry.id   AF-A0A956XQP1-F1
#
_cell.length_a   1.000
_cell.length_b   1.000
_cell.length_c   1.000
_cell.angle_alpha   90.00
_cell.angle_beta   90.00
_cell.angle_gamma   90.00
#
_symmetry.space_group_name_H-M   'P 1'
#
loop_
_entity.id
_entity.type
_entity.pdbx_description
1 polymer ?
#
loop_
_entity_poly.entity_id
_entity_poly.type
_entity_poly.pdbx_seq_one_letter_code
_entity_poly.pdbx_strand_id
1 'polypeptide(L)' 'MRVDVLTLFPSMFAPMHESMMWKAQDRGFLEFATHDIRNWTTDRHRTVDDTPYGGGGGMV' A
#
# COMPACT_ATOMS: atom_id res chain seq x y z
N MET A 1 -1.26 -12.63 14.00
CA MET A 1 -1.83 -12.56 12.63
C MET A 1 -1.03 -11.54 11.84
N ARG A 2 -0.76 -11.78 10.55
CA ARG A 2 0.02 -10.85 9.72
C ARG A 2 -0.85 -10.30 8.59
N VAL A 3 -0.72 -9.00 8.31
CA VAL A 3 -1.41 -8.29 7.25
C VAL A 3 -0.42 -7.38 6.52
N ASP A 4 -0.25 -7.62 5.22
CA ASP A 4 0.56 -6.80 4.33
C ASP A 4 -0.37 -6.07 3.34
N VAL A 5 -0.19 -4.75 3.22
CA VAL A 5 -0.98 -3.92 2.29
C VAL A 5 -0.08 -3.37 1.20
N LEU A 6 -0.38 -3.71 -0.04
CA LEU A 6 0.24 -3.12 -1.22
C LEU A 6 -0.59 -1.90 -1.63
N THR A 7 0.03 -0.72 -1.66
CA THR A 7 -0.67 0.53 -1.96
C THR A 7 0.23 1.56 -2.61
N LEU A 8 -0.37 2.51 -3.31
CA LEU A 8 0.29 3.72 -3.77
C LEU A 8 0.28 4.85 -2.72
N PHE A 9 -0.40 4.66 -1.59
CA PHE A 9 -0.52 5.69 -0.55
C PHE A 9 -0.29 5.12 0.86
N PRO A 10 0.95 4.70 1.21
CA PRO A 10 1.24 4.15 2.53
C PRO A 10 0.83 5.07 3.68
N SER A 11 0.95 6.39 3.51
CA SER A 11 0.60 7.39 4.52
C SER A 11 -0.89 7.39 4.91
N MET A 12 -1.79 6.90 4.04
CA MET A 12 -3.21 6.76 4.37
C MET A 12 -3.45 5.74 5.49
N PHE A 13 -2.48 4.85 5.74
CA PHE A 13 -2.53 3.86 6.81
C PHE A 13 -1.89 4.33 8.11
N ALA A 14 -1.55 5.62 8.25
CA ALA A 14 -1.10 6.19 9.53
C ALA A 14 -1.99 5.80 10.75
N PRO A 15 -3.34 5.74 10.64
CA PRO A 15 -4.20 5.31 11.75
C PRO A 15 -3.93 3.89 12.28
N MET A 16 -3.23 3.04 11.51
CA MET A 16 -2.84 1.71 11.98
C MET A 16 -1.84 1.78 13.13
N HIS A 17 -1.12 2.89 13.28
CA HIS A 17 -0.20 3.13 14.39
C HIS A 17 -0.85 3.90 15.55
N GLU A 18 -2.18 3.98 15.60
CA GLU A 18 -2.91 4.68 16.64
C GLU A 18 -3.89 3.76 17.40
N SER A 19 -4.27 4.19 18.61
CA SER A 19 -5.35 3.60 19.41
C SER A 19 -5.28 2.07 19.54
N MET A 20 -6.36 1.34 19.24
CA MET A 20 -6.46 -0.11 19.38
C MET A 20 -5.57 -0.87 18.39
N MET A 21 -5.36 -0.33 17.19
CA MET A 21 -4.52 -0.99 16.17
C MET A 21 -3.06 -0.99 16.59
N TRP A 22 -2.58 0.11 17.19
CA TRP A 22 -1.28 0.14 17.83
C TRP A 22 -1.18 -0.86 18.99
N LYS A 23 -2.15 -0.87 19.91
CA LYS A 23 -2.14 -1.83 21.06
C LYS A 23 -2.14 -3.29 20.60
N ALA A 24 -2.84 -3.61 19.52
CA ALA A 24 -2.85 -4.96 18.97
C ALA A 24 -1.48 -5.36 18.41
N GLN A 25 -0.75 -4.43 17.81
CA GLN A 25 0.61 -4.64 17.35
C GLN A 25 1.61 -4.75 18.51
N ASP A 26 1.54 -3.83 19.47
CA ASP A 26 2.39 -3.81 20.66
C ASP A 26 2.29 -5.11 21.48
N ARG A 27 1.08 -5.68 21.56
CA ARG A 27 0.82 -6.96 22.25
C ARG A 27 1.09 -8.19 21.38
N GLY A 28 1.57 -8.02 20.15
CA GLY A 28 1.92 -9.12 19.24
C GLY A 28 0.73 -9.88 18.63
N PHE A 29 -0.49 -9.36 18.76
CA PHE A 29 -1.67 -9.98 18.14
C PHE A 29 -1.71 -9.73 16.63
N LEU A 30 -1.17 -8.60 16.19
CA LEU A 30 -1.14 -8.14 14.80
C LEU A 30 0.28 -7.73 14.38
N GLU A 31 0.74 -8.20 13.22
CA GLU A 31 1.86 -7.63 12.49
C GLU A 31 1.27 -6.94 11.25
N PHE A 32 1.52 -5.63 11.10
CA PHE A 32 0.99 -4.85 9.99
C PHE A 32 2.12 -4.15 9.24
N ALA A 33 2.14 -4.28 7.92
CA ALA A 33 3.11 -3.61 7.05
C ALA A 33 2.43 -3.03 5.81
N THR A 34 2.87 -1.85 5.41
CA THR A 34 2.51 -1.24 4.12
C THR A 34 3.70 -1.26 3.18
N HIS A 35 3.41 -1.52 1.91
CA HIS A 35 4.39 -1.64 0.83
C HIS A 35 4.00 -0.66 -0.27
N ASP A 36 4.84 0.37 -0.51
CA ASP A 36 4.65 1.26 -1.66
C ASP A 36 5.00 0.52 -2.95
N ILE A 37 3.99 0.23 -3.78
CA ILE A 37 4.16 -0.52 -5.04
C ILE A 37 5.21 0.16 -5.93
N ARG A 38 5.34 1.49 -5.83
CA ARG A 38 6.35 2.25 -6.60
C ARG A 38 7.79 1.83 -6.31
N ASN A 39 8.08 1.18 -5.20
CA ASN A 39 9.42 0.68 -4.88
C ASN A 39 9.87 -0.50 -5.77
N TRP A 40 8.93 -1.14 -6.48
CA TRP A 40 9.21 -2.24 -7.41
C TRP A 40 9.15 -1.84 -8.88
N THR A 41 8.95 -0.55 -9.17
CA THR A 41 9.04 -0.03 -10.53
C THR A 41 10.49 -0.01 -11.00
N THR A 42 10.68 -0.11 -12.32
CA THR A 42 12.03 -0.17 -12.91
C THR A 42 12.37 1.07 -13.74
N ASP A 43 11.38 1.93 -13.99
CA ASP A 43 11.54 3.17 -14.73
C ASP A 43 11.81 4.36 -13.80
N ARG A 44 12.38 5.43 -14.37
CA ARG A 44 12.72 6.65 -13.61
C ARG A 44 11.48 7.37 -13.06
N HIS A 45 10.33 7.26 -13.72
CA HIS A 45 9.11 7.97 -13.36
C HIS A 45 8.29 7.23 -12.31
N ARG A 46 8.67 5.99 -11.97
CA ARG A 46 7.95 5.11 -11.04
C ARG A 46 6.50 4.90 -11.47
N THR A 47 6.32 4.62 -12.76
CA THR A 47 5.01 4.40 -13.38
C THR A 47 4.38 3.10 -12.88
N VAL A 48 3.08 3.14 -12.55
CA VAL A 48 2.36 2.04 -11.90
C VAL A 48 1.01 1.72 -12.55
N ASP A 49 0.66 2.44 -13.61
CA ASP A 49 -0.58 2.37 -14.36
C ASP A 49 -0.29 2.61 -15.84
N ASP A 50 -1.12 2.06 -16.73
CA ASP A 50 -0.99 2.27 -18.18
C ASP A 50 -2.37 2.43 -18.84
N THR A 51 -2.37 2.89 -20.09
CA THR A 51 -3.59 3.08 -20.88
C THR A 51 -4.23 1.71 -21.17
N PRO A 52 -5.55 1.55 -21.01
CA PRO A 52 -6.23 0.30 -21.32
C PRO A 52 -6.05 -0.10 -22.79
N TYR A 53 -5.69 -1.35 -23.04
CA TYR A 53 -5.75 -1.92 -24.39
C TYR A 53 -7.19 -1.87 -24.92
N GLY A 54 -7.36 -1.42 -26.18
CA GLY A 54 -8.68 -1.19 -26.78
C GLY A 54 -9.24 0.22 -26.59
N GLY A 55 -8.52 1.08 -25.85
CA GLY A 55 -8.95 2.44 -25.54
C GLY A 55 -10.02 2.51 -24.45
N GLY A 56 -10.45 3.72 -24.11
CA GLY A 56 -11.40 3.99 -23.02
C GLY A 56 -10.92 5.11 -22.11
N GLY A 57 -11.72 5.46 -21.11
CA GLY A 57 -11.34 6.45 -20.10
C GLY A 57 -10.63 5.80 -18.91
N GLY A 58 -9.58 6.44 -18.40
CA GLY A 58 -8.84 6.00 -17.22
C GLY A 58 -7.57 5.20 -17.56
N MET A 59 -7.05 4.52 -16.53
CA MET A 59 -5.80 3.76 -16.53
C MET A 59 -6.02 2.39 -15.88
N VAL A 60 -5.16 1.41 -16.18
CA VAL A 60 -5.18 0.04 -15.64
C VAL A 60 -3.87 -0.27 -14.94
#